data_AF-A0AAE1NI19-F1
#
_entry.id   AF-A0AAE1NI19-F1
#
_cell.length_a   1.000
_cell.length_b   1.000
_cell.length_c   1.000
_cell.angle_alpha   90.00
_cell.angle_beta   90.00
_cell.angle_gamma   90.00
#
_symmetry.space_group_name_H-M   'P 1'
#
loop_
_entity.id
_entity.type
_entity.pdbx_description
1 polymer ?
#
loop_
_entity_poly.entity_id
_entity_poly.type
_entity_poly.pdbx_seq_one_letter_code
_entity_poly.pdbx_strand_id
1 'polypeptide(L)'
;MGVVLLLAPHVTPSPQLNRGVSQLTCPKSCEDSFRPVCGSDSTVYRNECHLRLAACKDDTIKKVNDGPCVRRETTSSSSSSSTSSSSSSSGTRRPSPSPSPCKEQCTKIFIPLCGSDGKSYNNLCIMEYESCRERHLNPNADPITVAHEGLCEDPKSDRPCQRTCSSTFDPVCGTDDNTYHNKCEMDVAKCLDDRVRQRFVGVCDVPNGSSGSRSSSGLRPSVTLRPEGTAPQASVVTPCEKSCTGFRPVCGSDGKTYGSDCHIENARCSNPTLRKDRDGVCPKDCSLVCDTREEPVCGNDGQTYKNLCFLIVARCKDPSLDINKAAPEGPCTRDSNVRPQCLLKCTDDHHPVCGSDGRTYRNRCQLEAATCTRQGLVRVSDGVCKS
;
A
#
# COMPACT_ATOMS: atom_id res chain seq x y z
N MET A 1 -48.01 -5.48 62.07
CA MET A 1 -48.66 -6.08 60.88
C MET A 1 -48.72 -4.97 59.83
N GLY A 2 -48.03 -4.97 58.69
CA GLY A 2 -47.20 -5.98 58.05
C GLY A 2 -46.10 -5.32 57.20
N VAL A 3 -45.07 -6.11 56.94
CA VAL A 3 -43.84 -5.75 56.22
C VAL A 3 -44.14 -5.66 54.73
N VAL A 4 -43.79 -4.54 54.09
CA VAL A 4 -43.84 -4.39 52.62
C VAL A 4 -42.53 -4.97 52.06
N LEU A 5 -42.61 -6.19 51.53
CA LEU A 5 -41.51 -6.88 50.85
C LEU A 5 -41.44 -6.36 49.40
N LEU A 6 -40.32 -5.74 49.03
CA LEU A 6 -39.98 -5.37 47.66
C LEU A 6 -39.62 -6.63 46.86
N LEU A 7 -40.38 -6.95 45.80
CA LEU A 7 -40.03 -7.97 44.81
C LEU A 7 -39.35 -7.31 43.60
N ALA A 8 -38.07 -7.64 43.39
CA ALA A 8 -37.32 -7.36 42.17
C ALA A 8 -37.61 -8.43 41.09
N PRO A 9 -37.48 -8.11 39.78
CA PRO A 9 -37.78 -9.06 38.71
C PRO A 9 -36.71 -10.15 38.57
N HIS A 10 -37.18 -11.34 38.19
CA HIS A 10 -36.45 -12.57 37.99
C HIS A 10 -35.24 -12.45 37.06
N VAL A 11 -34.07 -12.82 37.58
CA VAL A 11 -32.90 -13.25 36.80
C VAL A 11 -33.05 -14.74 36.52
N THR A 12 -33.19 -15.14 35.26
CA THR A 12 -33.10 -16.55 34.85
C THR A 12 -31.65 -16.94 34.57
N PRO A 13 -31.17 -18.10 35.04
CA PRO A 13 -29.79 -18.54 34.85
C PRO A 13 -29.56 -19.15 33.46
N SER A 14 -28.40 -18.86 32.89
CA SER A 14 -27.87 -19.44 31.65
C SER A 14 -27.66 -20.95 31.77
N PRO A 15 -28.06 -21.78 30.78
CA PRO A 15 -27.57 -23.14 30.69
C PRO A 15 -26.22 -23.15 29.95
N GLN A 16 -25.24 -23.75 30.61
CA GLN A 16 -23.90 -24.03 30.13
C GLN A 16 -23.90 -24.99 28.92
N LEU A 17 -23.09 -24.62 27.93
CA LEU A 17 -22.19 -25.44 27.13
C LEU A 17 -22.60 -26.91 26.87
N ASN A 18 -23.03 -27.20 25.63
CA ASN A 18 -22.72 -28.50 25.04
C ASN A 18 -22.43 -28.41 23.52
N ARG A 19 -21.42 -29.18 23.13
CA ARG A 19 -20.76 -29.29 21.82
C ARG A 19 -21.72 -29.63 20.67
N GLY A 20 -21.44 -29.10 19.47
CA GLY A 20 -21.85 -29.75 18.22
C GLY A 20 -22.12 -28.80 17.06
N VAL A 21 -21.14 -28.69 16.15
CA VAL A 21 -21.26 -28.32 14.72
C VAL A 21 -22.03 -27.03 14.40
N SER A 22 -21.29 -25.94 14.16
CA SER A 22 -21.81 -24.73 13.52
C SER A 22 -22.47 -25.10 12.18
N GLN A 23 -23.80 -25.05 12.16
CA GLN A 23 -24.58 -25.10 10.94
C GLN A 23 -24.27 -23.82 10.15
N LEU A 24 -23.29 -23.92 9.24
CA LEU A 24 -22.83 -22.83 8.40
C LEU A 24 -23.97 -22.45 7.45
N THR A 25 -24.73 -21.42 7.81
CA THR A 25 -25.80 -20.91 6.95
C THR A 25 -25.19 -20.28 5.71
N CYS A 26 -25.77 -20.62 4.56
CA CYS A 26 -25.29 -20.13 3.28
C CYS A 26 -25.36 -18.60 3.21
N PRO A 27 -24.30 -17.92 2.76
CA PRO A 27 -24.34 -16.49 2.52
C PRO A 27 -25.53 -16.15 1.59
N LYS A 28 -26.33 -15.15 1.92
CA LYS A 28 -27.44 -14.71 1.05
C LYS A 28 -26.98 -13.66 0.04
N SER A 29 -25.98 -12.88 0.41
CA SER A 29 -25.31 -11.91 -0.44
C SER A 29 -23.81 -11.93 -0.12
N CYS A 30 -23.00 -11.51 -1.09
CA CYS A 30 -21.56 -11.36 -0.92
C CYS A 30 -21.15 -9.93 -1.25
N GLU A 31 -20.21 -9.40 -0.47
CA GLU A 31 -19.53 -8.15 -0.74
C GLU A 31 -18.71 -8.28 -2.04
N ASP A 32 -18.64 -7.21 -2.84
CA ASP A 32 -18.00 -7.24 -4.16
C ASP A 32 -16.47 -7.08 -4.11
N SER A 33 -15.88 -7.30 -2.93
CA SER A 33 -14.44 -7.25 -2.70
C SER A 33 -13.67 -8.28 -3.54
N PHE A 34 -12.57 -7.85 -4.16
CA PHE A 34 -11.74 -8.72 -4.98
C PHE A 34 -10.55 -9.26 -4.16
N ARG A 35 -10.68 -10.51 -3.69
CA ARG A 35 -9.66 -11.24 -2.93
C ARG A 35 -9.73 -12.72 -3.36
N PRO A 36 -9.16 -13.06 -4.53
CA PRO A 36 -9.45 -14.32 -5.19
C PRO A 36 -9.04 -15.53 -4.35
N VAL A 37 -9.78 -16.63 -4.47
CA VAL A 37 -9.49 -17.91 -3.83
C VAL A 37 -9.72 -19.06 -4.81
N CYS A 38 -8.90 -20.10 -4.77
CA CYS A 38 -9.08 -21.29 -5.59
C CYS A 38 -9.99 -22.30 -4.88
N GLY A 39 -10.97 -22.84 -5.61
CA GLY A 39 -11.78 -24.00 -5.20
C GLY A 39 -11.17 -25.34 -5.64
N SER A 40 -11.63 -26.41 -5.00
CA SER A 40 -11.25 -27.80 -5.32
C SER A 40 -11.74 -28.26 -6.68
N ASP A 41 -12.71 -27.56 -7.25
CA ASP A 41 -13.20 -27.70 -8.62
C ASP A 41 -12.31 -27.01 -9.66
N SER A 42 -11.15 -26.49 -9.23
CA SER A 42 -10.23 -25.68 -10.04
C SER A 42 -10.84 -24.36 -10.52
N THR A 43 -11.94 -23.90 -9.92
CA THR A 43 -12.54 -22.60 -10.19
C THR A 43 -11.94 -21.54 -9.26
N VAL A 44 -11.59 -20.39 -9.82
CA VAL A 44 -11.22 -19.22 -9.02
C VAL A 44 -12.47 -18.44 -8.67
N TYR A 45 -12.73 -18.27 -7.37
CA TYR A 45 -13.83 -17.46 -6.86
C TYR A 45 -13.34 -16.06 -6.52
N ARG A 46 -14.21 -15.07 -6.75
CA ARG A 46 -13.92 -13.64 -6.53
C ARG A 46 -13.42 -13.34 -5.10
N ASN A 47 -14.03 -14.00 -4.13
CA ASN A 47 -13.61 -13.99 -2.74
C ASN A 47 -14.16 -15.22 -2.00
N GLU A 48 -13.72 -15.37 -0.76
CA GLU A 48 -14.15 -16.43 0.15
C GLU A 48 -15.69 -16.55 0.29
N CYS A 49 -16.41 -15.42 0.28
CA CYS A 49 -17.88 -15.45 0.35
C CYS A 49 -18.48 -16.11 -0.88
N HIS A 50 -17.98 -15.77 -2.08
CA HIS A 50 -18.44 -16.39 -3.32
C HIS A 50 -18.08 -17.88 -3.41
N LEU A 51 -16.93 -18.30 -2.85
CA LEU A 51 -16.60 -19.73 -2.73
C LEU A 51 -17.57 -20.43 -1.80
N ARG A 52 -17.88 -19.86 -0.64
CA ARG A 52 -18.86 -20.44 0.31
C ARG A 52 -20.27 -20.51 -0.27
N LEU A 53 -20.67 -19.50 -1.04
CA LEU A 53 -21.94 -19.49 -1.74
C LEU A 53 -22.03 -20.63 -2.77
N ALA A 54 -20.93 -20.93 -3.46
CA ALA A 54 -20.85 -22.06 -4.38
C ALA A 54 -20.81 -23.40 -3.64
N ALA A 55 -20.01 -23.52 -2.58
CA ALA A 55 -19.94 -24.68 -1.70
C ALA A 55 -21.30 -25.02 -1.04
N CYS A 56 -22.17 -24.03 -0.92
CA CYS A 56 -23.54 -24.19 -0.46
C CYS A 56 -24.51 -24.79 -1.48
N LYS A 57 -24.17 -24.67 -2.77
CA LYS A 57 -24.91 -25.31 -3.86
C LYS A 57 -24.32 -26.68 -4.21
N ASP A 58 -23.02 -26.84 -4.01
CA ASP A 58 -22.26 -28.06 -4.26
C ASP A 58 -21.23 -28.25 -3.13
N ASP A 59 -21.50 -29.17 -2.21
CA ASP A 59 -20.70 -29.40 -1.01
C ASP A 59 -19.34 -30.07 -1.28
N THR A 60 -19.07 -30.46 -2.52
CA THR A 60 -17.76 -30.97 -2.95
C THR A 60 -16.71 -29.86 -3.11
N ILE A 61 -17.18 -28.61 -3.22
CA ILE A 61 -16.35 -27.43 -3.45
C ILE A 61 -15.76 -26.95 -2.11
N LYS A 62 -14.44 -27.02 -1.99
CA LYS A 62 -13.66 -26.58 -0.82
C LYS A 62 -12.59 -25.61 -1.28
N LYS A 63 -12.18 -24.71 -0.40
CA LYS A 63 -11.04 -23.84 -0.68
C LYS A 63 -9.74 -24.64 -0.70
N VAL A 64 -8.97 -24.44 -1.76
CA VAL A 64 -7.63 -25.01 -1.95
C VAL A 64 -6.55 -24.03 -1.49
N ASN A 65 -6.58 -22.79 -1.99
CA ASN A 65 -5.63 -21.74 -1.60
C ASN A 65 -6.24 -20.34 -1.75
N ASP A 66 -5.58 -19.35 -1.15
CA ASP A 66 -5.78 -17.94 -1.49
C ASP A 66 -5.04 -17.62 -2.79
N GLY A 67 -5.65 -16.83 -3.65
CA GLY A 67 -5.15 -16.53 -5.00
C GLY A 67 -5.76 -17.42 -6.10
N PRO A 68 -5.26 -17.31 -7.33
CA PRO A 68 -5.69 -18.15 -8.45
C PRO A 68 -5.25 -19.61 -8.26
N CYS A 69 -5.94 -20.51 -8.96
CA CYS A 69 -5.57 -21.92 -8.98
C CYS A 69 -4.23 -22.11 -9.69
N VAL A 70 -3.20 -22.48 -8.94
CA VAL A 70 -1.87 -22.78 -9.51
C VAL A 70 -1.91 -24.18 -10.08
N ARG A 71 -1.75 -24.30 -11.41
CA ARG A 71 -1.36 -25.58 -12.00
C ARG A 71 0.11 -25.78 -11.66
N ARG A 72 0.44 -26.79 -10.86
CA ARG A 72 1.83 -27.20 -10.69
C ARG A 72 2.33 -27.71 -12.03
N GLU A 73 3.11 -26.90 -12.72
CA GLU A 73 4.07 -27.43 -13.67
C GLU A 73 5.10 -28.21 -12.86
N THR A 74 5.03 -29.53 -12.96
CA THR A 74 6.10 -30.39 -12.52
C THR A 74 7.34 -30.00 -13.30
N THR A 75 8.30 -29.39 -12.62
CA THR A 75 9.67 -29.21 -13.06
C THR A 75 10.17 -30.54 -13.61
N SER A 76 10.26 -30.63 -14.94
CA SER A 76 10.79 -31.77 -15.68
C SER A 76 12.31 -31.77 -15.59
N SER A 77 12.83 -32.12 -14.40
CA SER A 77 14.07 -32.87 -14.33
C SER A 77 13.76 -34.30 -14.72
N SER A 78 14.23 -34.65 -15.92
CA SER A 78 14.27 -35.98 -16.51
C SER A 78 14.45 -37.12 -15.50
N SER A 79 13.43 -37.96 -15.39
CA SER A 79 13.63 -39.40 -15.26
C SER A 79 12.37 -40.14 -15.74
N SER A 80 12.60 -40.98 -16.72
CA SER A 80 11.72 -41.95 -17.34
C SER A 80 10.89 -42.76 -16.34
N SER A 81 9.58 -42.85 -16.57
CA SER A 81 8.74 -43.99 -16.18
C SER A 81 7.43 -43.91 -16.96
N SER A 82 7.42 -44.58 -18.10
CA SER A 82 6.24 -44.87 -18.90
C SER A 82 5.31 -45.81 -18.14
N THR A 83 4.05 -45.43 -17.92
CA THR A 83 2.94 -46.36 -17.70
C THR A 83 1.61 -45.70 -18.08
N SER A 84 1.43 -45.44 -19.38
CA SER A 84 0.09 -45.34 -19.96
C SER A 84 -0.42 -46.76 -20.21
N SER A 85 -1.38 -47.18 -19.40
CA SER A 85 -2.13 -48.43 -19.55
C SER A 85 -2.86 -48.47 -20.88
N SER A 86 -2.32 -49.27 -21.81
CA SER A 86 -2.97 -49.66 -23.05
C SER A 86 -3.98 -50.78 -22.80
N SER A 87 -5.26 -50.46 -22.96
CA SER A 87 -6.32 -51.46 -23.14
C SER A 87 -6.58 -51.61 -24.64
N SER A 88 -5.96 -52.64 -25.22
CA SER A 88 -6.22 -53.08 -26.60
C SER A 88 -7.59 -53.76 -26.67
N SER A 89 -8.45 -53.31 -27.57
CA SER A 89 -9.56 -54.11 -28.07
C SER A 89 -9.77 -53.82 -29.54
N SER A 90 -9.47 -54.83 -30.35
CA SER A 90 -9.57 -54.89 -31.80
C SER A 90 -11.01 -54.74 -32.29
N GLY A 91 -11.19 -54.09 -33.45
CA GLY A 91 -12.32 -54.39 -34.34
C GLY A 91 -13.20 -53.21 -34.75
N THR A 92 -13.22 -52.99 -36.06
CA THR A 92 -14.16 -52.17 -36.87
C THR A 92 -13.90 -50.66 -36.92
N ARG A 93 -13.50 -50.24 -38.13
CA ARG A 93 -13.29 -48.87 -38.58
C ARG A 93 -14.67 -48.18 -38.67
N ARG A 94 -15.11 -47.58 -37.56
CA ARG A 94 -16.27 -46.68 -37.50
C ARG A 94 -15.79 -45.25 -37.79
N PRO A 95 -16.51 -44.44 -38.61
CA PRO A 95 -16.09 -43.07 -38.84
C PRO A 95 -16.04 -42.31 -37.52
N SER A 96 -14.96 -41.56 -37.39
CA SER A 96 -14.55 -40.75 -36.24
C SER A 96 -15.74 -40.01 -35.63
N PRO A 97 -15.90 -39.99 -34.30
CA PRO A 97 -16.93 -39.17 -33.68
C PRO A 97 -16.65 -37.70 -34.02
N SER A 98 -17.70 -37.01 -34.44
CA SER A 98 -17.72 -35.55 -34.59
C SER A 98 -17.04 -34.91 -33.38
N PRO A 99 -16.17 -33.90 -33.58
CA PRO A 99 -15.39 -33.33 -32.49
C PRO A 99 -16.33 -32.78 -31.41
N SER A 100 -16.05 -33.13 -30.15
CA SER A 100 -16.86 -32.75 -28.99
C SER A 100 -17.08 -31.24 -28.94
N PRO A 101 -18.29 -30.75 -28.63
CA PRO A 101 -18.57 -29.31 -28.61
C PRO A 101 -17.68 -28.59 -27.58
N CYS A 102 -17.20 -27.41 -27.94
CA CYS A 102 -16.40 -26.57 -27.06
C CYS A 102 -17.21 -26.10 -25.85
N LYS A 103 -16.56 -25.93 -24.70
CA LYS A 103 -17.21 -25.53 -23.45
C LYS A 103 -17.57 -24.03 -23.47
N GLU A 104 -18.81 -23.71 -23.82
CA GLU A 104 -19.29 -22.32 -24.00
C GLU A 104 -19.60 -21.55 -22.71
N GLN A 105 -19.62 -22.23 -21.56
CA GLN A 105 -19.98 -21.60 -20.28
C GLN A 105 -18.74 -21.11 -19.53
N CYS A 106 -18.26 -19.93 -19.93
CA CYS A 106 -17.19 -19.23 -19.21
C CYS A 106 -17.73 -18.12 -18.31
N THR A 107 -17.13 -17.97 -17.14
CA THR A 107 -17.44 -16.84 -16.25
C THR A 107 -16.87 -15.54 -16.82
N LYS A 108 -17.49 -14.40 -16.48
CA LYS A 108 -16.98 -13.07 -16.84
C LYS A 108 -15.88 -12.56 -15.89
N ILE A 109 -15.20 -13.48 -15.19
CA ILE A 109 -14.12 -13.11 -14.26
C ILE A 109 -12.93 -12.58 -15.06
N PHE A 110 -12.32 -11.49 -14.59
CA PHE A 110 -11.17 -10.87 -15.25
C PHE A 110 -9.88 -11.22 -14.49
N ILE A 111 -9.23 -12.29 -14.94
CA ILE A 111 -7.90 -12.75 -14.52
C ILE A 111 -7.12 -12.91 -15.83
N PRO A 112 -6.55 -11.81 -16.36
CA PRO A 112 -6.04 -11.80 -17.71
C PRO A 112 -4.82 -12.69 -17.88
N LEU A 113 -4.72 -13.34 -19.04
CA LEU A 113 -3.55 -14.11 -19.48
C LEU A 113 -3.25 -13.84 -20.96
N CYS A 114 -1.99 -14.00 -21.33
CA CYS A 114 -1.53 -13.90 -22.71
C CYS A 114 -1.45 -15.31 -23.30
N GLY A 115 -2.10 -15.54 -24.43
CA GLY A 115 -2.00 -16.79 -25.18
C GLY A 115 -0.72 -16.86 -26.00
N SER A 116 -0.29 -18.08 -26.35
CA SER A 116 0.80 -18.31 -27.30
C SER A 116 0.49 -17.82 -28.72
N ASP A 117 -0.77 -17.51 -29.00
CA ASP A 117 -1.21 -16.84 -30.23
C ASP A 117 -1.05 -15.31 -30.18
N GLY A 118 -0.50 -14.78 -29.08
CA GLY A 118 -0.30 -13.35 -28.87
C GLY A 118 -1.59 -12.58 -28.54
N LYS A 119 -2.70 -13.27 -28.22
CA LYS A 119 -3.96 -12.62 -27.81
C LYS A 119 -4.15 -12.64 -26.29
N SER A 120 -4.72 -11.56 -25.79
CA SER A 120 -5.13 -11.44 -24.39
C SER A 120 -6.50 -12.08 -24.16
N TYR A 121 -6.60 -12.91 -23.12
CA TYR A 121 -7.84 -13.56 -22.71
C TYR A 121 -8.26 -13.11 -21.32
N ASN A 122 -9.57 -12.83 -21.14
CA ASN A 122 -10.11 -12.37 -19.86
C ASN A 122 -9.91 -13.36 -18.72
N ASN A 123 -9.88 -14.66 -19.03
CA ASN A 123 -9.58 -15.75 -18.12
C ASN A 123 -9.27 -17.03 -18.90
N LEU A 124 -8.73 -18.03 -18.19
CA LEU A 124 -8.27 -19.29 -18.78
C LEU A 124 -9.39 -20.04 -19.52
N CYS A 125 -10.64 -19.97 -19.04
CA CYS A 125 -11.77 -20.62 -19.70
C CYS A 125 -11.98 -20.08 -21.12
N ILE A 126 -11.92 -18.74 -21.28
CA ILE A 126 -12.08 -18.12 -22.61
C ILE A 126 -10.94 -18.54 -23.53
N MET A 127 -9.71 -18.64 -23.04
CA MET A 127 -8.58 -19.14 -23.84
C MET A 127 -8.78 -20.60 -24.27
N GLU A 128 -9.16 -21.48 -23.35
CA GLU A 128 -9.41 -22.91 -23.64
C GLU A 128 -10.58 -23.09 -24.63
N TYR A 129 -11.63 -22.28 -24.49
CA TYR A 129 -12.74 -22.24 -25.44
C TYR A 129 -12.28 -21.83 -26.84
N GLU A 130 -11.47 -20.78 -26.94
CA GLU A 130 -10.95 -20.29 -28.22
C GLU A 130 -9.95 -21.27 -28.85
N SER A 131 -9.10 -21.93 -28.05
CA SER A 131 -8.23 -23.01 -28.53
C SER A 131 -9.03 -24.19 -29.08
N CYS A 132 -10.14 -24.54 -28.43
CA CYS A 132 -11.03 -25.59 -28.92
C CYS A 132 -11.68 -25.16 -30.24
N ARG A 133 -12.23 -23.94 -30.30
CA ARG A 133 -12.90 -23.42 -31.47
C ARG A 133 -11.97 -23.34 -32.68
N GLU A 134 -10.73 -22.88 -32.48
CA GLU A 134 -9.71 -22.80 -33.52
C GLU A 134 -9.38 -24.20 -34.08
N ARG A 135 -9.25 -25.21 -33.21
CA ARG A 135 -8.99 -26.59 -33.64
C ARG A 135 -10.14 -27.19 -34.46
N HIS A 136 -11.39 -26.78 -34.20
CA HIS A 136 -12.53 -27.18 -35.02
C HIS A 136 -12.52 -26.53 -36.41
N LEU A 137 -11.97 -25.31 -36.53
CA LEU A 137 -11.84 -24.59 -37.81
C LEU A 137 -10.61 -25.07 -38.59
N ASN A 138 -9.50 -25.30 -37.91
CA ASN A 138 -8.25 -25.77 -38.47
C ASN A 138 -7.70 -26.94 -37.62
N PRO A 139 -7.89 -28.21 -38.06
CA PRO A 139 -7.43 -29.39 -37.33
C PRO A 139 -5.92 -29.47 -37.08
N ASN A 140 -5.14 -28.69 -37.84
CA ASN A 140 -3.68 -28.61 -37.73
C ASN A 140 -3.20 -27.39 -36.91
N ALA A 141 -4.12 -26.57 -36.37
CA ALA A 141 -3.73 -25.45 -35.52
C ALA A 141 -3.11 -25.95 -34.20
N ASP A 142 -2.02 -25.31 -33.79
CA ASP A 142 -1.42 -25.55 -32.49
C ASP A 142 -2.39 -25.10 -31.37
N PRO A 143 -2.48 -25.84 -30.25
CA PRO A 143 -3.32 -25.45 -29.13
C PRO A 143 -2.82 -24.15 -28.51
N ILE A 144 -3.74 -23.22 -28.23
CA ILE A 144 -3.43 -21.96 -27.58
C ILE A 144 -3.14 -22.26 -26.11
N THR A 145 -1.88 -22.15 -25.74
CA THR A 145 -1.36 -22.29 -24.38
C THR A 145 -1.16 -20.92 -23.72
N VAL A 146 -0.98 -20.90 -22.40
CA VAL A 146 -0.60 -19.68 -21.69
C VAL A 146 0.86 -19.35 -22.03
N ALA A 147 1.10 -18.18 -22.62
CA ALA A 147 2.44 -17.63 -22.79
C ALA A 147 2.95 -17.02 -21.49
N HIS A 148 2.14 -16.16 -20.86
CA HIS A 148 2.40 -15.59 -19.54
C HIS A 148 1.12 -15.09 -18.87
N GLU A 149 1.19 -14.85 -17.56
CA GLU A 149 0.11 -14.21 -16.80
C GLU A 149 0.01 -12.71 -17.14
N GLY A 150 -1.20 -12.16 -17.16
CA GLY A 150 -1.45 -10.76 -17.59
C GLY A 150 -1.81 -10.63 -19.08
N LEU A 151 -2.10 -9.41 -19.53
CA LEU A 151 -2.41 -9.14 -20.95
C LEU A 151 -1.14 -9.29 -21.80
N CYS A 152 -1.27 -9.73 -23.05
CA CYS A 152 -0.17 -9.70 -24.01
C CYS A 152 0.34 -8.26 -24.22
N GLU A 153 1.63 -8.15 -24.48
CA GLU A 153 2.25 -6.90 -24.88
C GLU A 153 1.81 -6.56 -26.32
N ASP A 154 1.10 -5.46 -26.52
CA ASP A 154 0.70 -5.02 -27.86
C ASP A 154 1.90 -4.46 -28.63
N PRO A 155 2.39 -5.13 -29.70
CA PRO A 155 3.55 -4.66 -30.46
C PRO A 155 3.25 -3.42 -31.34
N LYS A 156 2.01 -2.91 -31.31
CA LYS A 156 1.53 -1.74 -32.07
C LYS A 156 0.78 -0.71 -31.22
N SER A 157 0.92 -0.74 -29.90
CA SER A 157 0.54 0.43 -29.09
C SER A 157 1.69 1.44 -29.13
N ASP A 158 1.43 2.67 -29.53
CA ASP A 158 2.42 3.76 -29.71
C ASP A 158 3.17 4.17 -28.43
N ARG A 159 3.09 3.38 -27.36
CA ARG A 159 3.81 3.58 -26.10
C ARG A 159 4.19 2.24 -25.47
N PRO A 160 5.35 1.65 -25.83
CA PRO A 160 5.76 0.30 -25.42
C PRO A 160 5.89 0.10 -23.90
N CYS A 161 5.89 1.18 -23.13
CA CYS A 161 6.03 1.16 -21.68
C CYS A 161 4.83 1.75 -20.94
N GLN A 162 3.74 2.10 -21.64
CA GLN A 162 2.54 2.63 -20.99
C GLN A 162 1.69 1.48 -20.44
N ARG A 163 1.93 1.15 -19.17
CA ARG A 163 1.13 0.21 -18.39
C ARG A 163 0.47 0.95 -17.23
N THR A 164 -0.81 0.67 -16.99
CA THR A 164 -1.55 1.22 -15.85
C THR A 164 -1.20 0.40 -14.62
N CYS A 165 -0.43 0.98 -13.71
CA CYS A 165 -0.06 0.32 -12.47
C CYS A 165 -1.13 0.51 -11.40
N SER A 166 -1.34 -0.52 -10.59
CA SER A 166 -2.13 -0.40 -9.37
C SER A 166 -1.52 0.68 -8.47
N SER A 167 -2.35 1.41 -7.74
CA SER A 167 -1.88 2.34 -6.70
C SER A 167 -1.46 1.62 -5.41
N THR A 168 -1.44 0.28 -5.38
CA THR A 168 -0.89 -0.51 -4.27
C THR A 168 0.58 -0.14 -4.07
N PHE A 169 0.93 0.27 -2.85
CA PHE A 169 2.29 0.70 -2.52
C PHE A 169 3.11 -0.47 -1.95
N ASP A 170 4.02 -1.00 -2.76
CA ASP A 170 4.93 -2.12 -2.48
C ASP A 170 6.34 -1.78 -3.01
N PRO A 171 7.08 -0.87 -2.34
CA PRO A 171 8.15 -0.12 -2.95
C PRO A 171 9.34 -1.00 -3.34
N VAL A 172 10.02 -0.63 -4.42
CA VAL A 172 11.27 -1.27 -4.87
C VAL A 172 12.29 -0.21 -5.23
N CYS A 173 13.55 -0.47 -4.87
CA CYS A 173 14.67 0.40 -5.17
C CYS A 173 15.33 -0.05 -6.47
N GLY A 174 15.47 0.85 -7.44
CA GLY A 174 16.15 0.60 -8.70
C GLY A 174 17.66 0.79 -8.61
N THR A 175 18.40 0.31 -9.62
CA THR A 175 19.84 0.54 -9.79
C THR A 175 20.19 1.99 -10.13
N ASP A 176 19.18 2.78 -10.46
CA ASP A 176 19.21 4.22 -10.76
C ASP A 176 18.92 5.10 -9.54
N ASP A 177 18.91 4.51 -8.33
CA ASP A 177 18.61 5.18 -7.06
C ASP A 177 17.18 5.75 -6.95
N ASN A 178 16.29 5.36 -7.87
CA ASN A 178 14.89 5.73 -7.81
C ASN A 178 14.07 4.69 -7.02
N THR A 179 13.23 5.20 -6.13
CA THR A 179 12.19 4.41 -5.48
C THR A 179 10.95 4.37 -6.36
N TYR A 180 10.53 3.17 -6.74
CA TYR A 180 9.30 2.94 -7.50
C TYR A 180 8.17 2.56 -6.55
N HIS A 181 6.95 3.06 -6.80
CA HIS A 181 5.77 2.86 -5.93
C HIS A 181 5.43 1.38 -5.77
N ASN A 182 5.67 0.61 -6.82
CA ASN A 182 5.62 -0.85 -6.81
C ASN A 182 6.46 -1.44 -7.96
N LYS A 183 6.52 -2.77 -7.99
CA LYS A 183 7.21 -3.52 -9.05
C LYS A 183 6.71 -3.16 -10.46
N CYS A 184 5.41 -2.91 -10.63
CA CYS A 184 4.85 -2.51 -11.94
C CYS A 184 5.45 -1.18 -12.41
N GLU A 185 5.53 -0.16 -11.54
CA GLU A 185 6.14 1.12 -11.90
C GLU A 185 7.65 1.01 -12.16
N MET A 186 8.33 0.12 -11.45
CA MET A 186 9.73 -0.17 -11.77
C MET A 186 9.85 -0.82 -13.15
N ASP A 187 8.99 -1.78 -13.48
CA ASP A 187 9.02 -2.45 -14.78
C ASP A 187 8.61 -1.50 -15.93
N VAL A 188 7.80 -0.47 -15.67
CA VAL A 188 7.66 0.71 -16.56
C VAL A 188 9.01 1.34 -16.85
N ALA A 189 9.75 1.67 -15.80
CA ALA A 189 11.02 2.35 -15.96
C ALA A 189 12.10 1.46 -16.60
N LYS A 190 12.12 0.15 -16.32
CA LYS A 190 13.01 -0.80 -17.02
C LYS A 190 12.73 -0.86 -18.50
N CYS A 191 11.45 -0.83 -18.88
CA CYS A 191 11.06 -0.79 -20.28
C CYS A 191 11.51 0.51 -20.97
N LEU A 192 11.49 1.64 -20.24
CA LEU A 192 11.95 2.93 -20.75
C LEU A 192 13.49 3.01 -20.79
N ASP A 193 14.19 2.33 -19.88
CA ASP A 193 15.64 2.25 -19.77
C ASP A 193 16.08 0.87 -19.25
N ASP A 194 16.56 0.01 -20.15
CA ASP A 194 16.98 -1.37 -19.86
C ASP A 194 18.13 -1.49 -18.84
N ARG A 195 18.76 -0.38 -18.45
CA ARG A 195 19.80 -0.34 -17.41
C ARG A 195 19.20 -0.35 -16.00
N VAL A 196 17.93 0.01 -15.86
CA VAL A 196 17.21 -0.02 -14.58
C VAL A 196 16.95 -1.47 -14.21
N ARG A 197 17.46 -1.90 -13.06
CA ARG A 197 17.21 -3.21 -12.46
C ARG A 197 16.79 -3.03 -11.01
N GLN A 198 16.08 -4.01 -10.46
CA GLN A 198 15.76 -3.99 -9.04
C GLN A 198 17.03 -4.21 -8.22
N ARG A 199 17.38 -3.27 -7.35
CA ARG A 199 18.49 -3.40 -6.40
C ARG A 199 18.06 -4.14 -5.15
N PHE A 200 16.98 -3.70 -4.51
CA PHE A 200 16.36 -4.38 -3.37
C PHE A 200 14.87 -4.01 -3.26
N VAL A 201 14.09 -4.82 -2.53
CA VAL A 201 12.71 -4.49 -2.17
C VAL A 201 12.73 -3.47 -1.03
N GLY A 202 11.98 -2.39 -1.16
CA GLY A 202 12.03 -1.24 -0.26
C GLY A 202 12.29 0.07 -1.01
N VAL A 203 12.29 1.18 -0.27
CA VAL A 203 12.66 2.49 -0.82
C VAL A 203 14.18 2.60 -0.96
N CYS A 204 14.67 3.32 -1.96
CA CYS A 204 16.08 3.67 -2.03
C CYS A 204 16.41 4.62 -0.88
N ASP A 205 17.12 4.11 0.12
CA ASP A 205 17.90 4.95 0.99
C ASP A 205 19.13 5.42 0.19
N VAL A 206 19.38 6.73 0.15
CA VAL A 206 20.71 7.25 -0.20
C VAL A 206 21.52 7.37 1.09
N PRO A 207 22.32 6.35 1.47
CA PRO A 207 23.35 6.56 2.46
C PRO A 207 24.54 7.20 1.78
N ASN A 208 25.01 8.30 2.38
CA ASN A 208 26.41 8.66 2.27
C ASN A 208 27.25 7.39 2.56
N GLY A 209 27.88 6.84 1.51
CA GLY A 209 28.88 5.77 1.50
C GLY A 209 28.67 4.58 2.45
N SER A 210 28.14 3.46 1.94
CA SER A 210 28.60 2.11 2.32
C SER A 210 28.11 1.08 1.31
N SER A 211 28.98 0.76 0.36
CA SER A 211 28.85 -0.35 -0.57
C SER A 211 28.77 -1.69 0.17
N GLY A 212 27.74 -2.49 -0.17
CA GLY A 212 27.77 -3.95 -0.18
C GLY A 212 28.11 -4.70 1.12
N SER A 213 27.09 -5.27 1.77
CA SER A 213 27.29 -6.43 2.64
C SER A 213 26.53 -7.62 2.08
N ARG A 214 27.26 -8.40 1.27
CA ARG A 214 26.99 -9.82 1.07
C ARG A 214 27.13 -10.52 2.41
N SER A 215 26.15 -11.34 2.76
CA SER A 215 26.31 -12.36 3.79
C SER A 215 27.44 -13.31 3.41
N SER A 216 28.51 -13.31 4.19
CA SER A 216 29.37 -14.48 4.36
C SER A 216 30.16 -14.38 5.65
N SER A 217 29.98 -15.42 6.46
CA SER A 217 30.72 -15.85 7.65
C SER A 217 32.17 -15.36 7.76
N GLY A 218 32.57 -14.99 8.98
CA GLY A 218 33.97 -15.10 9.40
C GLY A 218 34.52 -13.95 10.24
N LEU A 219 34.83 -14.30 11.49
CA LEU A 219 35.96 -13.81 12.29
C LEU A 219 35.88 -12.39 12.90
N ARG A 220 35.67 -12.38 14.23
CA ARG A 220 36.01 -11.29 15.15
C ARG A 220 37.51 -10.96 15.04
N PRO A 221 37.89 -9.70 15.28
CA PRO A 221 39.07 -9.42 16.10
C PRO A 221 38.65 -8.69 17.38
N SER A 222 39.24 -9.18 18.48
CA SER A 222 39.19 -8.59 19.80
C SER A 222 39.91 -7.24 19.82
N VAL A 223 39.29 -6.21 20.40
CA VAL A 223 40.02 -5.01 20.87
C VAL A 223 39.87 -4.91 22.37
N THR A 224 41.03 -4.86 23.00
CA THR A 224 41.34 -4.85 24.41
C THR A 224 40.76 -3.62 25.13
N LEU A 225 40.12 -3.85 26.27
CA LEU A 225 39.78 -2.84 27.27
C LEU A 225 41.05 -2.37 28.00
N ARG A 226 41.20 -1.05 28.24
CA ARG A 226 41.55 -0.45 29.55
C ARG A 226 41.63 1.11 29.53
N PRO A 227 41.61 1.82 30.69
CA PRO A 227 40.45 2.63 31.04
C PRO A 227 40.76 4.10 31.45
N GLU A 228 39.67 4.81 31.78
CA GLU A 228 39.54 6.01 32.63
C GLU A 228 40.14 7.34 32.16
N GLY A 229 39.22 8.20 31.67
CA GLY A 229 39.32 9.65 31.70
C GLY A 229 37.92 10.23 31.89
N THR A 230 37.66 10.77 33.09
CA THR A 230 36.38 11.35 33.51
C THR A 230 36.12 12.66 32.76
N ALA A 231 35.07 12.71 31.94
CA ALA A 231 34.55 13.93 31.32
C ALA A 231 33.03 14.01 31.54
N PRO A 232 32.47 15.21 31.76
CA PRO A 232 31.12 15.40 32.30
C PRO A 232 30.08 14.91 31.30
N GLN A 233 28.97 14.37 31.83
CA GLN A 233 27.88 13.78 31.06
C GLN A 233 27.40 14.72 29.95
N ALA A 234 27.91 14.46 28.73
CA ALA A 234 27.34 14.96 27.51
C ALA A 234 25.88 14.49 27.47
N SER A 235 24.98 15.44 27.32
CA SER A 235 23.57 15.22 27.08
C SER A 235 23.41 14.10 26.07
N VAL A 236 22.63 13.07 26.42
CA VAL A 236 22.31 11.98 25.52
C VAL A 236 21.64 12.58 24.29
N VAL A 237 22.42 12.87 23.25
CA VAL A 237 21.90 13.15 21.91
C VAL A 237 21.19 11.86 21.54
N THR A 238 19.87 11.86 21.64
CA THR A 238 19.08 10.72 21.23
C THR A 238 19.41 10.51 19.76
N PRO A 239 19.97 9.35 19.37
CA PRO A 239 20.35 9.13 17.99
C PRO A 239 19.09 9.30 17.14
N CYS A 240 19.22 10.13 16.11
CA CYS A 240 18.16 10.41 15.15
C CYS A 240 17.80 9.21 14.27
N GLU A 241 18.36 8.06 14.59
CA GLU A 241 18.21 6.82 13.88
C GLU A 241 17.31 5.93 14.72
N LYS A 242 16.05 6.34 14.85
CA LYS A 242 15.02 5.45 15.37
C LYS A 242 14.80 4.37 14.31
N SER A 243 14.81 3.10 14.73
CA SER A 243 14.36 2.02 13.87
C SER A 243 12.86 2.19 13.62
N CYS A 244 12.51 2.64 12.42
CA CYS A 244 11.14 2.91 12.06
C CYS A 244 10.48 1.64 11.51
N THR A 245 9.31 1.31 12.04
CA THR A 245 8.51 0.17 11.59
C THR A 245 7.13 0.66 11.16
N GLY A 246 6.53 -0.04 10.20
CA GLY A 246 5.24 0.34 9.63
C GLY A 246 5.35 1.45 8.58
N PHE A 247 4.52 1.31 7.55
CA PHE A 247 4.46 2.24 6.44
C PHE A 247 3.13 3.00 6.45
N ARG A 248 3.19 4.29 6.74
CA ARG A 248 2.06 5.24 6.78
C ARG A 248 2.56 6.55 6.20
N PRO A 249 2.59 6.69 4.87
CA PRO A 249 3.38 7.72 4.21
C PRO A 249 2.93 9.11 4.65
N VAL A 250 3.85 10.06 4.73
CA VAL A 250 3.57 11.46 5.03
C VAL A 250 4.32 12.36 4.06
N CYS A 251 3.69 13.45 3.67
CA CYS A 251 4.33 14.47 2.85
C CYS A 251 5.03 15.48 3.77
N GLY A 252 6.30 15.76 3.51
CA GLY A 252 7.07 16.78 4.21
C GLY A 252 7.01 18.13 3.53
N SER A 253 7.29 19.18 4.30
CA SER A 253 7.33 20.58 3.86
C SER A 253 8.39 20.86 2.80
N ASP A 254 9.29 19.93 2.54
CA ASP A 254 10.28 19.95 1.48
C ASP A 254 9.80 19.27 0.19
N GLY A 255 8.52 18.90 0.11
CA GLY A 255 7.92 18.21 -1.02
C GLY A 255 8.32 16.74 -1.12
N LYS A 256 9.01 16.17 -0.12
CA LYS A 256 9.42 14.76 -0.11
C LYS A 256 8.44 13.90 0.66
N THR A 257 8.22 12.69 0.14
CA THR A 257 7.42 11.68 0.82
C THR A 257 8.30 10.89 1.78
N TYR A 258 7.90 10.82 3.04
CA TYR A 258 8.54 10.01 4.07
C TYR A 258 7.72 8.76 4.36
N GLY A 259 8.38 7.65 4.68
CA GLY A 259 7.70 6.35 4.84
C GLY A 259 6.75 6.25 6.04
N SER A 260 6.97 7.08 7.07
CA SER A 260 6.05 7.27 8.19
C SER A 260 6.36 8.52 9.00
N ASP A 261 5.53 8.84 9.98
CA ASP A 261 5.81 9.87 11.00
C ASP A 261 7.19 9.68 11.66
N CYS A 262 7.59 8.43 11.91
CA CYS A 262 8.92 8.11 12.43
C CYS A 262 10.03 8.53 11.46
N HIS A 263 9.85 8.30 10.16
CA HIS A 263 10.86 8.62 9.15
C HIS A 263 11.00 10.13 8.94
N ILE A 264 9.92 10.91 8.98
CA ILE A 264 10.02 12.38 8.91
C ILE A 264 10.63 12.95 10.19
N GLU A 265 10.40 12.34 11.36
CA GLU A 265 11.09 12.70 12.60
C GLU A 265 12.61 12.46 12.52
N ASN A 266 13.04 11.32 11.98
CA ASN A 266 14.46 11.05 11.77
C ASN A 266 15.08 12.08 10.82
N ALA A 267 14.39 12.41 9.73
CA ALA A 267 14.85 13.40 8.75
C ALA A 267 14.95 14.83 9.32
N ARG A 268 14.16 15.17 10.33
CA ARG A 268 14.24 16.47 11.03
C ARG A 268 15.57 16.70 11.74
N CYS A 269 16.34 15.65 11.96
CA CYS A 269 17.67 15.80 12.54
C CYS A 269 18.69 16.43 11.58
N SER A 270 18.58 16.13 10.29
CA SER A 270 19.38 16.77 9.25
C SER A 270 18.72 18.04 8.71
N ASN A 271 17.39 18.16 8.86
CA ASN A 271 16.63 19.36 8.49
C ASN A 271 15.66 19.79 9.62
N PRO A 272 16.10 20.60 10.60
CA PRO A 272 15.28 20.99 11.76
C PRO A 272 14.01 21.78 11.42
N THR A 273 13.98 22.40 10.23
CA THR A 273 12.84 23.17 9.73
C THR A 273 11.78 22.31 9.06
N LEU A 274 12.09 21.05 8.73
CA LEU A 274 11.17 20.10 8.14
C LEU A 274 9.93 19.91 9.03
N ARG A 275 8.76 20.04 8.42
CA ARG A 275 7.45 19.81 9.03
C ARG A 275 6.69 18.76 8.23
N LYS A 276 5.79 18.04 8.90
CA LYS A 276 4.79 17.21 8.23
C LYS A 276 3.70 18.11 7.68
N ASP A 277 3.37 17.91 6.41
CA ASP A 277 2.34 18.67 5.71
C ASP A 277 1.01 17.96 5.72
N ARG A 278 1.01 16.68 5.31
CA ARG A 278 -0.16 15.82 5.35
C ARG A 278 0.21 14.35 5.47
N ASP A 279 -0.76 13.54 5.84
CA ASP A 279 -0.73 12.10 5.59
C ASP A 279 -0.85 11.80 4.10
N GLY A 280 -0.19 10.75 3.65
CA GLY A 280 -0.08 10.34 2.26
C GLY A 280 1.18 10.85 1.55
N VAL A 281 1.37 10.40 0.32
CA VAL A 281 2.51 10.81 -0.52
C VAL A 281 2.37 12.26 -0.99
N CYS A 282 3.51 12.90 -1.26
CA CYS A 282 3.53 14.21 -1.89
C CYS A 282 3.03 14.13 -3.35
N PRO A 283 2.14 15.04 -3.78
CA PRO A 283 1.71 15.09 -5.18
C PRO A 283 2.88 15.46 -6.10
N LYS A 284 3.12 14.69 -7.18
CA LYS A 284 4.17 15.00 -8.16
C LYS A 284 3.78 16.10 -9.16
N ASP A 285 2.48 16.30 -9.42
CA ASP A 285 1.96 17.24 -10.43
C ASP A 285 0.87 18.17 -9.89
N CYS A 286 0.79 18.35 -8.57
CA CYS A 286 -0.28 19.09 -7.88
C CYS A 286 -1.71 18.68 -8.32
N SER A 287 -1.86 17.51 -8.94
CA SER A 287 -3.07 17.03 -9.60
C SER A 287 -3.90 16.21 -8.61
N LEU A 288 -4.20 16.81 -7.47
CA LEU A 288 -5.09 16.21 -6.48
C LEU A 288 -6.53 16.47 -6.93
N VAL A 289 -7.32 15.41 -7.11
CA VAL A 289 -8.76 15.53 -7.36
C VAL A 289 -9.43 15.87 -6.03
N CYS A 290 -9.96 17.08 -5.93
CA CYS A 290 -10.63 17.57 -4.74
C CYS A 290 -12.15 17.34 -4.82
N ASP A 291 -12.76 16.98 -3.70
CA ASP A 291 -14.21 17.01 -3.55
C ASP A 291 -14.70 18.47 -3.72
N THR A 292 -15.91 18.62 -4.26
CA THR A 292 -16.54 19.92 -4.55
C THR A 292 -17.26 20.55 -3.37
N ARG A 293 -17.26 19.91 -2.18
CA ARG A 293 -17.82 20.46 -0.94
C ARG A 293 -17.21 21.83 -0.60
N GLU A 294 -18.05 22.76 -0.17
CA GLU A 294 -17.67 24.14 0.14
C GLU A 294 -17.52 24.31 1.64
N GLU A 295 -16.30 24.07 2.12
CA GLU A 295 -15.87 24.25 3.51
C GLU A 295 -14.67 25.19 3.48
N PRO A 296 -14.89 26.50 3.28
CA PRO A 296 -13.83 27.43 2.92
C PRO A 296 -12.81 27.61 4.03
N VAL A 297 -11.54 27.72 3.65
CA VAL A 297 -10.42 27.95 4.56
C VAL A 297 -9.62 29.18 4.11
N CYS A 298 -9.18 29.99 5.07
CA CYS A 298 -8.30 31.13 4.80
C CYS A 298 -6.84 30.69 4.84
N GLY A 299 -6.11 30.88 3.74
CA GLY A 299 -4.66 30.63 3.66
C GLY A 299 -3.83 31.71 4.36
N ASN A 300 -2.57 31.38 4.64
CA ASN A 300 -1.61 32.32 5.23
C ASN A 300 -1.15 33.44 4.29
N ASP A 301 -1.52 33.33 3.01
CA ASP A 301 -1.39 34.34 1.96
C ASP A 301 -2.60 35.29 1.90
N GLY A 302 -3.62 35.09 2.73
CA GLY A 302 -4.84 35.87 2.74
C GLY A 302 -5.82 35.52 1.62
N GLN A 303 -5.62 34.40 0.91
CA GLN A 303 -6.58 33.89 -0.07
C GLN A 303 -7.55 32.89 0.58
N THR A 304 -8.82 32.98 0.19
CA THR A 304 -9.85 31.99 0.55
C THR A 304 -9.80 30.83 -0.43
N TYR A 305 -9.64 29.61 0.09
CA TYR A 305 -9.71 28.38 -0.69
C TYR A 305 -11.05 27.70 -0.49
N LYS A 306 -11.58 27.09 -1.56
CA LYS A 306 -12.90 26.44 -1.58
C LYS A 306 -13.05 25.36 -0.50
N ASN A 307 -11.98 24.63 -0.24
CA ASN A 307 -11.81 23.77 0.92
C ASN A 307 -10.32 23.47 1.16
N LEU A 308 -10.01 22.73 2.23
CA LEU A 308 -8.66 22.34 2.60
C LEU A 308 -7.91 21.63 1.46
N CYS A 309 -8.60 20.81 0.66
CA CYS A 309 -7.99 20.13 -0.48
C CYS A 309 -7.47 21.13 -1.53
N PHE A 310 -8.24 22.17 -1.85
CA PHE A 310 -7.81 23.21 -2.78
C PHE A 310 -6.63 24.05 -2.22
N LEU A 311 -6.56 24.26 -0.91
CA LEU A 311 -5.38 24.87 -0.27
C LEU A 311 -4.15 23.96 -0.37
N ILE A 312 -4.30 22.64 -0.18
CA ILE A 312 -3.22 21.65 -0.35
C ILE A 312 -2.69 21.66 -1.80
N VAL A 313 -3.58 21.73 -2.79
CA VAL A 313 -3.21 21.83 -4.21
C VAL A 313 -2.44 23.12 -4.50
N ALA A 314 -2.91 24.25 -3.95
CA ALA A 314 -2.24 25.53 -4.13
C ALA A 314 -0.84 25.53 -3.50
N ARG A 315 -0.69 24.95 -2.30
CA ARG A 315 0.61 24.80 -1.64
C ARG A 315 1.62 23.99 -2.45
N CYS A 316 1.16 22.99 -3.19
CA CYS A 316 2.02 22.22 -4.07
C CYS A 316 2.68 23.11 -5.15
N LYS A 317 2.00 24.19 -5.57
CA LYS A 317 2.56 25.19 -6.50
C LYS A 317 3.31 26.31 -5.79
N ASP A 318 2.91 26.65 -4.56
CA ASP A 318 3.55 27.65 -3.71
C ASP A 318 3.86 27.07 -2.32
N PRO A 319 5.08 26.56 -2.10
CA PRO A 319 5.49 25.99 -0.82
C PRO A 319 5.47 26.96 0.36
N SER A 320 5.34 28.27 0.11
CA SER A 320 5.22 29.28 1.18
C SER A 320 3.84 29.26 1.86
N LEU A 321 2.85 28.61 1.23
CA LEU A 321 1.56 28.35 1.83
C LEU A 321 1.71 27.29 2.94
N ASP A 322 1.20 27.58 4.13
CA ASP A 322 1.31 26.73 5.30
C ASP A 322 -0.09 26.29 5.72
N ILE A 323 -0.40 25.02 5.45
CA ILE A 323 -1.70 24.41 5.75
C ILE A 323 -1.98 24.43 7.26
N ASN A 324 -0.94 24.36 8.10
CA ASN A 324 -1.07 24.41 9.55
C ASN A 324 -1.35 25.84 10.07
N LYS A 325 -1.19 26.85 9.21
CA LYS A 325 -1.53 28.25 9.48
C LYS A 325 -2.84 28.68 8.82
N ALA A 326 -3.56 27.75 8.18
CA ALA A 326 -4.88 28.02 7.65
C ALA A 326 -5.87 28.22 8.79
N ALA A 327 -6.76 29.21 8.69
CA ALA A 327 -7.83 29.36 9.67
C ALA A 327 -8.77 28.14 9.55
N PRO A 328 -9.01 27.37 10.63
CA PRO A 328 -9.90 26.20 10.58
C PRO A 328 -11.36 26.55 10.27
N GLU A 329 -11.74 27.83 10.34
CA GLU A 329 -13.11 28.27 10.24
C GLU A 329 -13.24 29.49 9.32
N GLY A 330 -13.62 29.24 8.06
CA GLY A 330 -14.21 30.23 7.17
C GLY A 330 -13.26 30.96 6.21
N PRO A 331 -13.84 31.77 5.32
CA PRO A 331 -13.09 32.55 4.33
C PRO A 331 -12.32 33.71 4.97
N CYS A 332 -11.30 34.22 4.29
CA CYS A 332 -10.59 35.43 4.74
C CYS A 332 -11.56 36.63 4.78
N THR A 333 -11.59 37.35 5.92
CA THR A 333 -12.40 38.56 6.09
C THR A 333 -11.57 39.81 5.80
N ARG A 334 -12.21 40.85 5.25
CA ARG A 334 -11.53 42.09 4.81
C ARG A 334 -11.10 43.02 5.94
N ASP A 335 -11.41 42.70 7.20
CA ASP A 335 -11.09 43.59 8.32
C ASP A 335 -9.63 43.40 8.77
N SER A 336 -8.84 44.38 8.37
CA SER A 336 -7.39 44.34 8.29
C SER A 336 -6.79 44.85 9.59
N ASN A 337 -6.33 43.93 10.44
CA ASN A 337 -5.17 44.07 11.36
C ASN A 337 -4.98 42.87 12.30
N VAL A 338 -5.80 41.83 12.20
CA VAL A 338 -5.55 40.56 12.85
C VAL A 338 -5.29 39.53 11.75
N ARG A 339 -4.01 39.26 11.45
CA ARG A 339 -3.67 38.00 10.78
C ARG A 339 -4.31 36.89 11.63
N PRO A 340 -5.09 35.95 11.06
CA PRO A 340 -5.74 34.88 11.83
C PRO A 340 -4.74 33.92 12.55
N GLN A 341 -3.44 34.21 12.47
CA GLN A 341 -2.34 33.31 12.74
C GLN A 341 -1.97 33.13 14.22
N CYS A 342 -2.58 33.83 15.18
CA CYS A 342 -2.07 33.83 16.56
C CYS A 342 -3.04 33.27 17.61
N LEU A 343 -4.06 32.52 17.19
CA LEU A 343 -5.03 31.86 18.07
C LEU A 343 -4.67 30.40 18.41
N LEU A 344 -3.38 30.04 18.42
CA LEU A 344 -2.94 28.72 18.84
C LEU A 344 -3.34 28.53 20.33
N LYS A 345 -4.39 27.73 20.59
CA LYS A 345 -4.82 27.38 21.96
C LYS A 345 -3.85 26.34 22.53
N CYS A 346 -2.85 26.81 23.26
CA CYS A 346 -1.88 25.94 23.90
C CYS A 346 -2.42 25.38 25.21
N THR A 347 -2.16 24.10 25.46
CA THR A 347 -2.30 23.50 26.79
C THR A 347 -1.30 24.15 27.76
N ASP A 348 -1.61 24.12 29.05
CA ASP A 348 -0.79 24.76 30.09
C ASP A 348 0.45 23.92 30.50
N ASP A 349 0.79 22.92 29.69
CA ASP A 349 1.90 22.00 29.95
C ASP A 349 3.23 22.75 30.01
N HIS A 350 4.06 22.46 31.01
CA HIS A 350 5.27 23.22 31.28
C HIS A 350 6.53 22.46 30.82
N HIS A 351 6.89 22.62 29.54
CA HIS A 351 8.06 22.02 28.91
C HIS A 351 8.86 23.09 28.16
N PRO A 352 9.67 23.89 28.88
CA PRO A 352 10.22 25.13 28.35
C PRO A 352 11.14 24.91 27.16
N VAL A 353 11.17 25.88 26.24
CA VAL A 353 12.04 25.89 25.06
C VAL A 353 12.62 27.28 24.83
N CYS A 354 13.86 27.37 24.34
CA CYS A 354 14.52 28.62 24.02
C CYS A 354 14.30 28.99 22.55
N GLY A 355 13.87 30.23 22.30
CA GLY A 355 13.73 30.81 20.97
C GLY A 355 15.01 31.51 20.49
N SER A 356 15.13 31.68 19.17
CA SER A 356 16.22 32.44 18.53
C SER A 356 16.24 33.93 18.89
N ASP A 357 15.19 34.42 19.52
CA ASP A 357 15.09 35.76 20.08
C ASP A 357 15.61 35.86 21.53
N GLY A 358 16.22 34.78 22.04
CA GLY A 358 16.73 34.72 23.42
C GLY A 358 15.64 34.62 24.48
N ARG A 359 14.36 34.40 24.09
CA ARG A 359 13.25 34.24 25.05
C ARG A 359 12.96 32.77 25.32
N THR A 360 12.66 32.47 26.58
CA THR A 360 12.13 31.16 26.95
C THR A 360 10.61 31.15 26.80
N TYR A 361 10.09 30.13 26.15
CA TYR A 361 8.67 29.88 25.97
C TYR A 361 8.25 28.71 26.86
N ARG A 362 7.07 28.79 27.49
CA ARG A 362 6.58 27.80 28.48
C ARG A 362 6.51 26.38 27.92
N ASN A 363 6.15 26.29 26.64
CA ASN A 363 6.16 25.06 25.88
C ASN A 363 6.35 25.33 24.38
N ARG A 364 6.58 24.25 23.63
CA ARG A 364 6.74 24.30 22.18
C ARG A 364 5.54 24.93 21.47
N CYS A 365 4.32 24.68 21.94
CA CYS A 365 3.12 25.32 21.38
C CYS A 365 3.19 26.85 21.54
N GLN A 366 3.63 27.37 22.69
CA GLN A 366 3.78 28.82 22.88
C GLN A 366 4.90 29.43 22.04
N LEU A 367 6.00 28.72 21.82
CA LEU A 367 7.04 29.15 20.88
C LEU A 367 6.48 29.21 19.45
N GLU A 368 5.74 28.17 19.03
CA GLU A 368 5.10 28.09 17.72
C GLU A 368 4.04 29.18 17.54
N ALA A 369 3.24 29.47 18.59
CA ALA A 369 2.30 30.58 18.61
C ALA A 369 3.02 31.93 18.46
N ALA A 370 4.19 32.10 19.06
CA ALA A 370 4.97 33.34 18.92
C ALA A 370 5.59 33.51 17.52
N THR A 371 5.89 32.42 16.80
CA THR A 371 6.39 32.49 15.41
C THR A 371 5.38 33.15 14.46
N CYS A 372 4.09 33.20 14.82
CA CYS A 372 3.06 33.90 14.04
C CYS A 372 3.30 35.42 13.99
N THR A 373 3.70 36.04 15.11
CA THR A 373 3.96 37.49 15.15
C THR A 373 5.40 37.83 14.74
N ARG A 374 6.30 36.84 14.75
CA ARG A 374 7.75 37.03 14.58
C ARG A 374 8.30 36.12 13.50
N GLN A 375 8.43 36.66 12.29
CA GLN A 375 9.15 36.00 11.20
C GLN A 375 10.60 35.72 11.62
N GLY A 376 11.07 34.49 11.36
CA GLY A 376 12.43 34.06 11.69
C GLY A 376 12.63 33.56 13.12
N LEU A 377 11.59 33.55 13.96
CA LEU A 377 11.65 32.92 15.28
C LEU A 377 11.69 31.39 15.13
N VAL A 378 12.77 30.77 15.60
CA VAL A 378 12.98 29.31 15.57
C VAL A 378 13.40 28.80 16.94
N ARG A 379 13.18 27.52 17.22
CA ARG A 379 13.66 26.87 18.46
C ARG A 379 15.17 26.72 18.40
N VAL A 380 15.88 27.23 19.41
CA VAL A 380 17.33 27.08 19.58
C VAL A 380 17.66 25.87 20.43
N SER A 381 16.98 25.68 21.56
CA SER A 381 17.23 24.54 22.45
C SER A 381 15.98 24.16 23.24
N ASP A 382 15.96 22.92 23.73
CA ASP A 382 15.02 22.52 24.78
C ASP A 382 15.51 23.06 26.13
N GLY A 383 14.57 23.48 27.00
CA GLY A 383 14.84 24.19 28.24
C GLY A 383 14.83 25.71 28.13
N VAL A 384 15.14 26.38 29.23
CA VAL A 384 15.25 27.85 29.30
C VAL A 384 16.46 28.35 28.49
N CYS A 385 16.38 29.57 27.96
CA CYS A 385 17.55 30.23 27.37
C CYS A 385 18.63 30.44 28.41
N LYS A 386 19.88 30.17 28.03
CA LYS A 386 21.06 30.45 28.86
C LYS A 386 21.45 31.91 28.65
N SER A 387 21.62 32.65 29.75
CA SER A 387 22.01 34.06 29.79
C SER A 387 23.46 34.28 29.37
#